data_AF-A0A7C1R4B2-F1
#
_entry.id   AF-A0A7C1R4B2-F1
#
_cell.length_a   1.000
_cell.length_b   1.000
_cell.length_c   1.000
_cell.angle_alpha   90.00
_cell.angle_beta   90.00
_cell.angle_gamma   90.00
#
_symmetry.space_group_name_H-M   'P 1'
#
loop_
_entity.id
_entity.type
_entity.pdbx_description
1 polymer ?
#
loop_
_entity_poly.entity_id
_entity_poly.type
_entity_poly.pdbx_seq_one_letter_code
_entity_poly.pdbx_strand_id
1 'polypeptide(L)'
;MGKRIRRWCTIHHFFHRDCADCLDKDYAELELQLAEAQEEIERLRTALNQDGHVLEFREDGWAIEHSVECRAGRLLDCRFNFLCEEMGGPPTEGLGRYKATISDDGNLLLARIFKEEKDG
;
A
#
# COMPACT_ATOMS: atom_id res chain seq x y z
N MET A 1 -23.99 -55.87 17.17
CA MET A 1 -23.80 -55.43 15.77
C MET A 1 -24.69 -54.20 15.54
N GLY A 2 -24.16 -53.00 15.76
CA GLY A 2 -24.94 -51.76 15.75
C GLY A 2 -24.20 -50.65 15.03
N LYS A 3 -24.13 -50.73 13.69
CA LYS A 3 -23.70 -49.61 12.86
C LYS A 3 -24.84 -48.60 12.81
N ARG A 4 -24.65 -47.42 13.41
CA ARG A 4 -25.44 -46.22 13.09
C ARG A 4 -24.64 -44.95 13.44
N ILE A 5 -23.56 -44.71 12.72
CA ILE A 5 -22.88 -43.40 12.67
C ILE A 5 -23.42 -42.69 11.43
N ARG A 6 -24.58 -42.03 11.51
CA ARG A 6 -25.00 -40.99 10.56
C ARG A 6 -26.00 -40.07 11.25
N ARG A 7 -25.79 -38.75 11.09
CA ARG A 7 -26.61 -37.61 11.53
C ARG A 7 -26.42 -37.13 12.95
N TRP A 8 -25.33 -36.41 13.21
CA TRP A 8 -25.26 -35.49 14.35
C TRP A 8 -24.71 -34.11 13.99
N CYS A 9 -24.86 -33.66 12.74
CA CYS A 9 -24.50 -32.29 12.34
C CYS A 9 -25.71 -31.34 12.23
N THR A 10 -26.94 -31.79 12.50
CA THR A 10 -28.15 -30.97 12.26
C THR A 10 -28.78 -30.38 13.54
N ILE A 11 -28.30 -30.75 14.74
CA ILE A 11 -28.84 -30.26 16.03
C ILE A 11 -27.80 -29.42 16.82
N HIS A 12 -26.56 -29.33 16.35
CA HIS A 12 -25.47 -28.72 17.13
C HIS A 12 -25.23 -27.22 16.91
N HIS A 13 -26.16 -26.49 16.27
CA HIS A 13 -26.00 -25.04 16.10
C HIS A 13 -26.42 -24.23 17.35
N PHE A 14 -27.03 -24.85 18.37
CA PHE A 14 -27.55 -24.12 19.54
C PHE A 14 -26.70 -24.24 20.81
N PHE A 15 -25.81 -25.23 20.94
CA PHE A 15 -25.08 -25.51 22.20
C PHE A 15 -23.56 -25.66 22.09
N HIS A 16 -22.98 -25.66 20.89
CA HIS A 16 -21.52 -25.82 20.73
C HIS A 16 -20.91 -24.66 19.97
N ARG A 17 -20.92 -23.49 20.63
CA ARG A 17 -20.05 -22.36 20.29
C ARG A 17 -18.56 -22.67 20.49
N ASP A 18 -18.24 -23.81 21.13
CA ASP A 18 -16.90 -24.20 21.60
C ASP A 18 -16.48 -25.63 21.19
N CYS A 19 -16.85 -26.11 20.00
CA CYS A 19 -16.26 -27.35 19.48
C CYS A 19 -14.91 -27.01 18.83
N ALA A 20 -13.82 -27.64 19.28
CA ALA A 20 -12.46 -27.38 18.80
C ALA A 20 -12.37 -27.40 17.26
N ASP A 21 -12.96 -28.42 16.62
CA ASP A 21 -12.98 -28.55 15.15
C ASP A 21 -13.76 -27.41 14.44
N CYS A 22 -14.75 -26.81 15.08
CA CYS A 22 -15.50 -25.69 14.54
C CYS A 22 -14.73 -24.38 14.72
N LEU A 23 -14.10 -24.19 15.90
CA LEU A 23 -13.25 -23.04 16.17
C LEU A 23 -12.02 -23.01 15.25
N ASP A 24 -11.35 -24.14 15.04
CA ASP A 24 -10.18 -24.24 14.17
C ASP A 24 -10.53 -23.89 12.71
N LYS A 25 -11.72 -24.28 12.26
CA LYS A 25 -12.23 -23.92 10.93
C LYS A 25 -12.52 -22.42 10.82
N ASP A 26 -13.18 -21.84 11.83
CA ASP A 26 -13.47 -20.41 11.86
C ASP A 26 -12.16 -19.60 11.91
N TYR A 27 -11.15 -20.03 12.68
CA TYR A 27 -9.82 -19.40 12.71
C TYR A 27 -9.13 -19.45 11.34
N ALA A 28 -9.12 -20.60 10.67
CA ALA A 28 -8.52 -20.72 9.33
C ALA A 28 -9.24 -19.83 8.29
N GLU A 29 -10.55 -19.68 8.39
CA GLU A 29 -11.31 -18.76 7.52
C GLU A 29 -10.98 -17.30 7.81
N LEU A 30 -10.84 -16.91 9.09
CA LEU A 30 -10.39 -15.57 9.48
C LEU A 30 -8.95 -15.27 9.01
N GLU A 31 -8.03 -16.23 9.11
CA GLU A 31 -6.66 -16.07 8.63
C GLU A 31 -6.60 -15.84 7.12
N LEU A 32 -7.41 -16.58 6.36
CA LEU A 32 -7.54 -16.38 4.92
C LEU A 32 -8.09 -14.99 4.58
N GLN A 33 -9.17 -14.58 5.24
CA GLN A 33 -9.76 -13.25 5.05
C GLN A 33 -8.78 -12.13 5.41
N LEU A 34 -7.96 -12.33 6.46
CA LEU A 34 -6.94 -11.36 6.85
C LEU A 34 -5.86 -11.24 5.77
N ALA A 35 -5.39 -12.36 5.22
CA ALA A 35 -4.40 -12.37 4.14
C ALA A 35 -4.92 -11.70 2.87
N GLU A 36 -6.14 -12.03 2.44
CA GLU A 36 -6.79 -11.40 1.29
C GLU A 36 -6.99 -9.89 1.48
N ALA A 37 -7.41 -9.47 2.68
CA ALA A 37 -7.58 -8.07 3.00
C ALA A 37 -6.24 -7.32 3.03
N GLN A 38 -5.16 -7.95 3.52
CA GLN A 38 -3.81 -7.37 3.50
C GLN A 38 -3.29 -7.19 2.08
N GLU A 39 -3.45 -8.20 1.23
CA GLU A 39 -3.08 -8.14 -0.18
C GLU A 39 -3.86 -7.04 -0.92
N GLU A 40 -5.17 -6.95 -0.68
CA GLU A 40 -5.99 -5.92 -1.29
C GLU A 40 -5.63 -4.51 -0.81
N ILE A 41 -5.34 -4.35 0.48
CA ILE A 41 -4.80 -3.09 1.01
C ILE A 41 -3.51 -2.74 0.28
N GLU A 42 -2.55 -3.66 0.17
CA GLU A 42 -1.26 -3.42 -0.49
C GLU A 42 -1.42 -3.04 -1.96
N ARG A 43 -2.32 -3.71 -2.69
CA ARG A 43 -2.70 -3.35 -4.07
C ARG A 43 -3.25 -1.92 -4.15
N LEU A 44 -4.19 -1.58 -3.27
CA LEU A 44 -4.79 -0.24 -3.21
C LEU A 44 -3.78 0.83 -2.81
N ARG A 45 -2.86 0.55 -1.88
CA ARG A 45 -1.77 1.46 -1.49
C ARG A 45 -0.87 1.79 -2.67
N THR A 46 -0.48 0.75 -3.42
CA THR A 46 0.34 0.88 -4.62
C THR A 46 -0.38 1.68 -5.70
N ALA A 47 -1.64 1.33 -6.00
CA ALA A 47 -2.45 2.00 -7.02
C ALA A 47 -2.71 3.48 -6.70
N LEU A 48 -2.83 3.81 -5.41
CA LEU A 48 -3.04 5.18 -4.93
C LEU A 48 -1.75 6.00 -4.81
N ASN A 49 -0.60 5.48 -5.22
CA ASN A 49 0.68 6.17 -5.08
C ASN A 49 0.94 6.59 -3.61
N GLN A 50 0.56 5.72 -2.65
CA GLN A 50 0.82 5.96 -1.24
C GLN A 50 2.31 5.88 -0.90
N ASP A 51 3.12 5.31 -1.79
CA ASP A 51 4.54 5.07 -1.59
C ASP A 51 5.44 6.31 -1.63
N GLY A 52 4.89 7.52 -1.68
CA GLY A 52 5.62 8.76 -1.43
C GLY A 52 5.35 9.87 -2.43
N HIS A 53 6.22 10.87 -2.43
CA HIS A 53 6.16 11.99 -3.37
C HIS A 53 6.87 11.61 -4.66
N VAL A 54 6.26 11.91 -5.80
CA VAL A 54 6.91 11.75 -7.10
C VAL A 54 7.14 13.13 -7.71
N LEU A 55 8.39 13.43 -8.04
CA LEU A 55 8.76 14.62 -8.80
C LEU A 55 8.87 14.27 -10.27
N GLU A 56 8.28 15.09 -11.11
CA GLU A 56 8.43 15.02 -12.57
C GLU A 56 9.09 16.29 -13.08
N PHE A 57 10.28 16.15 -13.63
CA PHE A 57 10.99 17.23 -14.33
C PHE A 57 10.73 17.14 -15.83
N ARG A 58 10.29 18.25 -16.41
CA ARG A 58 9.98 18.45 -17.82
C ARG A 58 10.77 19.65 -18.35
N GLU A 59 10.74 19.86 -19.66
CA GLU A 59 11.45 20.99 -20.29
C GLU A 59 10.86 22.35 -19.87
N ASP A 60 9.56 22.39 -19.57
CA ASP A 60 8.80 23.59 -19.20
C ASP A 60 8.78 23.86 -17.69
N GLY A 61 9.34 22.97 -16.87
CA GLY A 61 9.37 23.11 -15.42
C GLY A 61 9.30 21.77 -14.70
N TRP A 62 8.73 21.78 -13.50
CA TRP A 62 8.57 20.56 -12.70
C TRP A 62 7.20 20.52 -12.02
N ALA A 63 6.76 19.31 -11.70
CA ALA A 63 5.54 19.06 -10.95
C ALA A 63 5.79 18.03 -9.84
N ILE A 64 5.09 18.18 -8.71
CA ILE A 64 5.09 17.22 -7.61
C ILE A 64 3.74 16.52 -7.57
N GLU A 65 3.77 15.20 -7.57
CA GLU A 65 2.65 14.36 -7.23
C GLU A 65 2.77 13.97 -5.75
N HIS A 66 1.85 14.51 -4.93
CA HIS A 66 1.78 14.19 -3.51
C HIS A 66 1.08 12.85 -3.27
N SER A 67 1.60 12.10 -2.30
CA SER A 67 0.94 10.89 -1.78
C SER A 67 -0.44 11.24 -1.20
N VAL A 68 -1.31 10.24 -1.08
CA VAL A 68 -2.66 10.43 -0.52
C VAL A 68 -2.61 10.93 0.93
N GLU A 69 -1.60 10.54 1.71
CA GLU A 69 -1.43 11.03 3.08
C GLU A 69 -1.25 12.55 3.14
N CYS A 70 -0.53 13.13 2.19
CA CYS A 70 -0.36 14.59 2.12
C CYS A 70 -1.64 15.33 1.71
N ARG A 71 -2.57 14.66 1.02
CA ARG A 71 -3.87 15.26 0.62
C ARG A 71 -4.84 15.40 1.78
N ALA A 72 -4.65 14.65 2.87
CA ALA A 72 -5.43 14.84 4.10
C ALA A 72 -5.03 16.12 4.85
N GLY A 73 -3.83 16.64 4.59
CA GLY A 73 -3.31 17.90 5.14
C GLY A 73 -3.38 19.06 4.14
N ARG A 74 -2.65 20.14 4.45
CA ARG A 74 -2.43 21.26 3.53
C ARG A 74 -1.23 20.94 2.63
N LEU A 75 -1.48 20.75 1.33
CA LEU A 75 -0.44 20.43 0.36
C LEU A 75 0.71 21.45 0.32
N LEU A 76 0.38 22.73 0.49
CA LEU A 76 1.37 23.82 0.52
C LEU A 76 2.26 23.80 1.77
N ASP A 77 1.80 23.16 2.86
CA ASP A 77 2.60 22.98 4.07
C ASP A 77 3.42 21.68 4.02
N CYS A 78 3.39 20.95 2.89
CA CYS A 78 4.16 19.72 2.76
C CYS A 78 5.66 20.02 2.69
N ARG A 79 6.43 19.40 3.58
CA ARG A 79 7.89 19.52 3.64
C ARG A 79 8.57 19.22 2.30
N PHE A 80 8.02 18.31 1.50
CA PHE A 80 8.52 18.02 0.16
C PHE A 80 8.36 19.22 -0.78
N ASN A 81 7.25 19.96 -0.71
CA ASN A 81 7.06 21.14 -1.55
C ASN A 81 8.17 22.17 -1.30
N PHE A 82 8.45 22.48 -0.04
CA PHE A 82 9.53 23.41 0.33
C PHE A 82 10.91 22.95 -0.15
N LEU A 83 11.27 21.69 0.11
CA LEU A 83 12.57 21.15 -0.30
C LEU A 83 12.74 21.12 -1.82
N CYS A 84 11.66 20.93 -2.58
CA CYS A 84 11.70 20.94 -4.03
C CYS A 84 11.86 22.36 -4.60
N GLU A 85 11.26 23.36 -3.96
CA GLU A 85 11.50 24.77 -4.29
C GLU A 85 12.96 25.17 -4.03
N GLU A 86 13.57 24.71 -2.92
CA GLU A 86 14.98 24.99 -2.59
C GLU A 86 15.99 24.33 -3.54
N MET A 87 15.67 23.15 -4.08
CA MET A 87 16.54 22.41 -5.00
C MET A 87 16.84 23.20 -6.30
N GLY A 88 15.93 24.08 -6.73
CA GLY A 88 16.19 25.04 -7.81
C GLY A 88 16.31 24.45 -9.22
N GLY A 89 16.01 23.16 -9.44
CA GLY A 89 16.04 22.56 -10.78
C GLY A 89 16.13 21.04 -10.80
N PRO A 90 16.19 20.42 -12.00
CA PRO A 90 16.35 18.99 -12.14
C PRO A 90 17.71 18.49 -11.61
N PRO A 91 17.78 17.25 -11.09
CA PRO A 91 19.05 16.62 -10.75
C PRO A 91 19.93 16.44 -11.99
N THR A 92 21.23 16.18 -11.77
CA THR A 92 22.24 15.98 -12.83
C THR A 92 21.89 14.85 -13.79
N GLU A 93 21.08 13.90 -13.35
CA GLU A 93 20.56 12.76 -14.13
C GLU A 93 19.57 13.17 -15.24
N GLY A 94 19.12 14.43 -15.23
CA GLY A 94 18.30 15.04 -16.27
C GLY A 94 16.79 14.97 -16.02
N LEU A 95 16.02 15.21 -17.08
CA LEU A 95 14.56 15.22 -17.03
C LEU A 95 13.99 13.80 -16.81
N GLY A 96 12.80 13.72 -16.20
CA GLY A 96 12.14 12.45 -15.90
C GLY A 96 11.41 12.43 -14.57
N ARG A 97 10.95 11.23 -14.18
CA ARG A 97 10.24 10.99 -12.92
C ARG A 97 11.18 10.45 -11.85
N TYR A 98 11.06 10.98 -10.65
CA TYR A 98 11.88 10.65 -9.49
C TYR A 98 11.00 10.45 -8.28
N LYS A 99 11.27 9.38 -7.52
CA LYS A 99 10.69 9.18 -6.19
C LYS A 99 11.49 10.04 -5.21
N ALA A 100 10.79 10.87 -4.47
CA ALA A 100 11.39 11.75 -3.48
C ALA A 100 11.25 11.18 -2.07
N THR A 101 12.37 11.15 -1.35
CA THR A 101 12.44 10.78 0.07
C THR A 101 13.24 11.83 0.84
N ILE A 102 13.07 11.86 2.17
CA ILE A 102 13.84 12.76 3.03
C ILE A 102 14.83 11.88 3.81
N SER A 103 16.11 12.21 3.75
CA SER A 103 17.15 11.54 4.53
C SER A 103 17.02 11.87 6.02
N ASP A 104 17.72 11.12 6.88
CA ASP A 104 17.77 11.39 8.32
C ASP A 104 18.34 12.79 8.64
N ASP A 105 19.23 13.30 7.77
CA ASP A 105 19.80 14.65 7.85
C ASP A 105 18.82 15.75 7.39
N GLY A 106 17.63 15.37 6.93
CA GLY A 106 16.59 16.29 6.49
C GLY A 106 16.70 16.78 5.05
N ASN A 107 17.63 16.22 4.27
CA ASN A 107 17.84 16.57 2.86
C ASN A 107 16.92 15.78 1.94
N LEU A 108 16.59 16.37 0.79
CA LEU A 108 15.82 15.68 -0.26
C LEU A 108 16.72 14.71 -1.03
N LEU A 109 16.28 13.45 -1.09
CA LEU A 109 16.87 12.42 -1.93
C LEU A 109 15.91 12.10 -3.08
N LEU A 110 16.44 12.04 -4.29
CA LEU A 110 15.68 11.69 -5.49
C LEU A 110 16.21 10.37 -6.05
N ALA A 111 15.31 9.41 -6.25
CA ALA A 111 15.62 8.14 -6.91
C ALA A 111 14.86 8.06 -8.23
N ARG A 112 15.58 7.93 -9.36
CA ARG A 112 14.95 7.88 -10.68
C ARG A 112 14.01 6.68 -10.80
N ILE A 113 12.78 6.95 -11.24
CA ILE A 113 11.80 5.91 -11.56
C ILE A 113 12.02 5.53 -13.02
N PHE A 114 12.72 4.42 -13.23
CA PHE A 114 12.77 3.80 -14.55
C PHE A 114 11.37 3.25 -14.85
N LYS A 115 10.67 3.82 -15.83
CA LYS A 115 9.53 3.11 -16.43
C LYS A 115 10.14 1.88 -17.10
N GLU A 116 9.81 0.69 -16.62
CA GLU A 116 9.92 -0.49 -17.46
C GLU A 116 9.05 -0.21 -18.69
N GLU A 117 9.70 -0.01 -19.84
CA GLU A 117 9.01 -0.10 -21.12
C GLU A 117 8.41 -1.50 -21.17
N LYS A 118 7.09 -1.59 -21.01
CA LYS A 118 6.38 -2.78 -21.44
C LYS A 118 6.55 -2.85 -22.94
N ASP A 119 7.53 -3.65 -23.37
CA ASP A 119 7.65 -4.11 -24.75
C ASP A 119 6.26 -4.57 -25.22
N GLY A 120 5.82 -3.96 -26.32
CA GLY A 120 4.51 -4.19 -26.95
C GLY A 120 4.42 -5.49 -27.72
#